data_AF-A0A7X3TM27-F1
#
_entry.id   AF-A0A7X3TM27-F1
#
_cell.length_a   1.000
_cell.length_b   1.000
_cell.length_c   1.000
_cell.angle_alpha   90.00
_cell.angle_beta   90.00
_cell.angle_gamma   90.00
#
_symmetry.space_group_name_H-M   'P 1'
#
loop_
_entity.id
_entity.type
_entity.pdbx_description
1 polymer ?
#
loop_
_entity_poly.entity_id
_entity_poly.type
_entity_poly.pdbx_seq_one_letter_code
_entity_poly.pdbx_strand_id
1 'polypeptide(L)'
;DEERAERYDVKPGCTLVRLAMLRIAGGPNLELIQFETARPNRDLPRNDQAGGHHIAFQVDDVEETARKLVRAGATRCGTPAKVRAGPFDGLGWHYLRTPWGSYVELVSIPDGGIGFERSGSQRLFRP
;
A
#
# COMPACT_ATOMS: atom_id res chain seq x y z
N ASP A 1 -23.25 -18.56 -0.71
CA ASP A 1 -24.55 -18.28 -1.36
C ASP A 1 -24.43 -16.99 -2.18
N GLU A 2 -25.44 -16.66 -2.98
CA GLU A 2 -25.43 -15.48 -3.86
C GLU A 2 -25.40 -14.16 -3.09
N GLU A 3 -26.12 -14.09 -1.96
CA GLU A 3 -26.16 -12.92 -1.08
C GLU A 3 -24.76 -12.55 -0.56
N ARG A 4 -23.96 -13.54 -0.15
CA ARG A 4 -22.57 -13.31 0.26
C ARG A 4 -21.70 -12.85 -0.90
N ALA A 5 -21.90 -13.38 -2.11
CA ALA A 5 -21.13 -12.97 -3.28
C ALA A 5 -21.39 -11.50 -3.63
N GLU A 6 -22.65 -11.06 -3.55
CA GLU A 6 -23.06 -9.67 -3.73
C GLU A 6 -22.44 -8.74 -2.65
N ARG A 7 -22.49 -9.13 -1.37
CA ARG A 7 -21.94 -8.33 -0.27
C ARG A 7 -20.43 -8.05 -0.38
N TYR A 8 -19.67 -8.99 -0.91
CA TYR A 8 -18.22 -8.85 -1.11
C TYR A 8 -17.85 -8.36 -2.52
N ASP A 9 -18.82 -8.14 -3.40
CA ASP A 9 -18.62 -7.86 -4.83
C ASP A 9 -17.66 -8.87 -5.51
N VAL A 10 -17.94 -10.16 -5.33
CA VAL A 10 -17.18 -11.26 -5.92
C VAL A 10 -18.04 -12.12 -6.84
N LYS A 11 -17.41 -12.84 -7.76
CA LYS A 11 -18.12 -13.77 -8.65
C LYS A 11 -18.89 -14.83 -7.84
N PRO A 12 -20.10 -15.23 -8.27
CA PRO A 12 -20.77 -16.39 -7.72
C PRO A 12 -19.87 -17.64 -7.77
N GLY A 13 -19.90 -18.44 -6.71
CA GLY A 13 -19.05 -19.64 -6.58
C GLY A 13 -17.63 -19.38 -6.09
N CYS A 14 -17.26 -18.15 -5.74
CA CYS A 14 -16.02 -17.89 -5.00
C CYS A 14 -16.08 -18.47 -3.58
N THR A 15 -14.97 -19.03 -3.11
CA THR A 15 -14.81 -19.51 -1.74
C THR A 15 -13.89 -18.57 -0.96
N LEU A 16 -14.33 -18.08 0.21
CA LEU A 16 -13.42 -17.40 1.14
C LEU A 16 -12.51 -18.47 1.76
N VAL A 17 -11.21 -18.38 1.46
CA VAL A 17 -10.21 -19.36 1.91
C VAL A 17 -9.58 -18.91 3.23
N ARG A 18 -9.27 -17.62 3.34
CA ARG A 18 -8.57 -17.08 4.51
C ARG A 18 -8.93 -15.62 4.75
N LEU A 19 -8.99 -15.27 6.03
CA LEU A 19 -9.07 -13.89 6.50
C LEU A 19 -7.92 -13.67 7.49
N ALA A 20 -7.24 -12.52 7.37
CA ALA A 20 -6.22 -12.08 8.31
C ALA A 20 -6.45 -10.62 8.68
N MET A 21 -6.53 -10.35 9.98
CA MET A 21 -6.55 -8.99 10.55
C MET A 21 -5.16 -8.65 11.05
N LEU A 22 -4.54 -7.64 10.46
CA LEU A 22 -3.18 -7.21 10.80
C LEU A 22 -3.24 -5.86 11.51
N ARG A 23 -2.73 -5.78 12.73
CA ARG A 23 -2.56 -4.50 13.42
C ARG A 23 -1.35 -3.76 12.86
N ILE A 24 -1.55 -2.56 12.34
CA ILE A 24 -0.45 -1.72 11.82
C ILE A 24 0.05 -0.82 12.95
N ALA A 25 1.10 -1.28 13.64
CA ALA A 25 1.69 -0.57 14.79
C ALA A 25 0.63 -0.12 15.82
N GLY A 26 0.65 1.14 16.25
CA GLY A 26 -0.39 1.73 17.10
C GLY A 26 -1.66 2.17 16.37
N GLY A 27 -1.71 2.01 15.05
CA GLY A 27 -2.72 2.58 14.16
C GLY A 27 -3.85 1.61 13.77
N PRO A 28 -4.39 1.72 12.53
CA PRO A 28 -5.54 0.94 12.09
C PRO A 28 -5.20 -0.54 11.91
N ASN A 29 -6.26 -1.34 11.72
CA ASN A 29 -6.10 -2.72 11.25
C ASN A 29 -6.19 -2.75 9.72
N LEU A 30 -5.38 -3.61 9.11
CA LEU A 30 -5.50 -4.01 7.72
C LEU A 30 -6.16 -5.38 7.65
N GLU A 31 -7.34 -5.45 7.04
CA GLU A 31 -8.02 -6.71 6.74
C GLU A 31 -7.55 -7.22 5.37
N LEU A 32 -7.09 -8.47 5.33
CA LEU A 32 -6.76 -9.18 4.10
C LEU A 32 -7.68 -10.39 3.95
N ILE A 33 -8.37 -10.47 2.82
CA ILE A 33 -9.28 -11.58 2.51
C ILE A 33 -8.80 -12.26 1.23
N GLN A 34 -8.60 -13.57 1.32
CA GLN A 34 -8.25 -14.40 0.19
C GLN A 34 -9.49 -15.16 -0.28
N PHE A 35 -9.88 -14.93 -1.52
CA PHE A 35 -10.89 -15.72 -2.23
C PHE A 35 -10.23 -16.66 -3.23
N GLU A 36 -10.79 -17.85 -3.37
CA GLU A 36 -10.50 -18.79 -4.44
C GLU A 36 -11.66 -18.78 -5.44
N THR A 37 -11.33 -18.79 -6.72
CA THR A 37 -12.28 -18.79 -7.83
C THR A 37 -11.77 -19.68 -8.95
N ALA A 38 -12.66 -20.30 -9.72
CA ALA A 38 -12.29 -21.23 -10.78
C ALA A 38 -11.46 -20.58 -11.92
N ARG A 39 -11.59 -19.26 -12.12
CA ARG A 39 -10.87 -18.50 -13.15
C ARG A 39 -10.37 -17.15 -12.57
N PRO A 40 -9.28 -17.17 -11.79
CA PRO A 40 -8.74 -15.95 -11.19
C PRO A 40 -8.10 -15.09 -12.27
N ASN A 41 -8.42 -13.79 -12.27
CA ASN A 41 -7.63 -12.83 -13.05
C ASN A 41 -6.33 -12.57 -12.28
N ARG A 42 -5.19 -12.70 -12.97
CA ARG A 42 -3.86 -12.43 -12.38
C ARG A 42 -3.27 -11.10 -12.86
N ASP A 43 -3.91 -10.45 -13.82
CA ASP A 43 -3.49 -9.17 -14.35
C ASP A 43 -4.19 -8.05 -13.58
N LEU A 44 -3.51 -7.58 -12.52
CA LEU A 44 -3.97 -6.43 -11.73
C LEU A 44 -3.61 -5.11 -12.42
N PRO A 45 -4.48 -4.08 -12.33
CA PRO A 45 -4.21 -2.78 -12.91
C PRO A 45 -2.94 -2.16 -12.32
N ARG A 46 -2.14 -1.55 -13.19
CA ARG A 46 -0.99 -0.74 -12.81
C ARG A 46 -1.45 0.59 -12.19
N ASN A 47 -0.53 1.29 -11.51
CA ASN A 47 -0.83 2.58 -10.87
C ASN A 47 -1.38 3.65 -11.83
N ASP A 48 -1.08 3.56 -13.12
CA ASP A 48 -1.56 4.47 -14.16
C ASP A 48 -2.93 4.08 -14.74
N GLN A 49 -3.45 2.91 -14.40
CA GLN A 49 -4.68 2.35 -14.97
C GLN A 49 -5.89 2.58 -14.05
N ALA A 50 -7.08 2.71 -14.63
CA ALA A 50 -8.33 2.85 -13.88
C ALA A 50 -8.53 1.66 -12.92
N GLY A 51 -8.86 1.96 -11.65
CA GLY A 51 -8.96 0.95 -10.58
C GLY A 51 -7.63 0.48 -9.99
N GLY A 52 -6.50 0.92 -10.56
CA GLY A 52 -5.16 0.76 -9.98
C GLY A 52 -5.09 1.47 -8.63
N HIS A 53 -4.62 0.75 -7.61
CA HIS A 53 -4.54 1.27 -6.25
C HIS A 53 -3.34 0.69 -5.51
N HIS A 54 -2.94 1.39 -4.46
CA HIS A 54 -1.89 0.97 -3.54
C HIS A 54 -2.28 1.37 -2.11
N ILE A 55 -1.60 0.76 -1.14
CA ILE A 55 -1.65 1.17 0.26
C ILE A 55 -0.29 1.74 0.61
N ALA A 56 -0.27 2.95 1.16
CA ALA A 56 0.94 3.61 1.64
C ALA A 56 1.15 3.37 3.14
N PHE A 57 2.37 3.05 3.53
CA PHE A 57 2.78 2.97 4.93
C PHE A 57 3.83 4.04 5.21
N GLN A 58 3.57 4.85 6.24
CA GLN A 58 4.58 5.71 6.80
C GLN A 58 5.64 4.87 7.52
N VAL A 59 6.91 5.12 7.22
CA VAL A 59 8.07 4.42 7.79
C VAL A 59 9.19 5.41 8.06
N ASP A 60 10.04 5.08 9.04
CA ASP A 60 11.16 5.93 9.39
C ASP A 60 12.22 5.94 8.27
N ASP A 61 12.58 4.73 7.78
CA ASP A 61 13.54 4.53 6.71
C ASP A 61 12.95 3.70 5.55
N VAL A 62 12.85 4.35 4.39
CA VAL A 62 12.31 3.76 3.16
C VAL A 62 13.22 2.66 2.61
N GLU A 63 14.53 2.85 2.61
CA GLU A 63 15.48 1.89 2.02
C GLU A 63 15.62 0.66 2.90
N GLU A 64 15.71 0.84 4.22
CA GLU A 64 15.74 -0.28 5.17
C GLU A 64 14.45 -1.12 5.07
N THR A 65 13.29 -0.46 5.07
CA THR A 65 12.00 -1.15 4.96
C THR A 65 11.85 -1.84 3.60
N ALA A 66 12.27 -1.19 2.51
CA ALA A 66 12.25 -1.79 1.18
C ALA A 66 13.09 -3.09 1.14
N ARG A 67 14.26 -3.13 1.81
CA ARG A 67 15.05 -4.37 1.92
C ARG A 67 14.32 -5.47 2.69
N LYS A 68 13.61 -5.12 3.77
CA LYS A 68 12.79 -6.09 4.53
C LYS A 68 11.68 -6.68 3.66
N LEU A 69 10.97 -5.84 2.91
CA LEU A 69 9.91 -6.27 2.00
C LEU A 69 10.43 -7.14 0.85
N VAL A 70 11.58 -6.81 0.27
CA VAL A 70 12.22 -7.66 -0.75
C VAL A 70 12.58 -9.03 -0.20
N ARG A 71 13.14 -9.11 1.01
CA ARG A 71 13.40 -10.40 1.67
C ARG A 71 12.12 -11.19 1.95
N ALA A 72 10.99 -10.52 2.11
CA ALA A 72 9.66 -11.14 2.24
C ALA A 72 8.99 -11.46 0.89
N GLY A 73 9.69 -11.26 -0.24
CA GLY A 73 9.23 -11.63 -1.59
C GLY A 73 8.66 -10.49 -2.43
N ALA A 74 8.68 -9.24 -1.95
CA ALA A 74 8.27 -8.10 -2.77
C ALA A 74 9.30 -7.77 -3.86
N THR A 75 8.84 -7.16 -4.96
CA THR A 75 9.68 -6.68 -6.06
C THR A 75 9.73 -5.15 -6.05
N ARG A 76 10.91 -4.54 -6.09
CA ARG A 76 11.07 -3.08 -6.12
C ARG A 76 10.57 -2.48 -7.43
N CYS A 77 9.94 -1.31 -7.37
CA CYS A 77 9.70 -0.45 -8.53
C CYS A 77 10.81 0.60 -8.62
N GLY A 78 11.99 0.20 -9.13
CA GLY A 78 13.17 1.07 -9.20
C GLY A 78 13.89 1.21 -7.86
N THR A 79 14.33 2.43 -7.52
CA THR A 79 15.02 2.76 -6.26
C THR A 79 14.22 3.77 -5.44
N PRO A 80 14.38 3.83 -4.11
CA PRO A 80 13.81 4.89 -3.31
C PRO A 80 14.19 6.29 -3.81
N ALA A 81 13.25 7.22 -3.70
CA ALA A 81 13.41 8.59 -4.14
C ALA A 81 13.13 9.55 -2.98
N LYS A 82 13.73 10.75 -3.06
CA LYS A 82 13.44 11.87 -2.18
C LYS A 82 13.04 13.07 -3.01
N VAL A 83 11.89 13.67 -2.68
CA VAL A 83 11.43 14.91 -3.30
C VAL A 83 12.29 16.06 -2.78
N ARG A 84 12.77 16.92 -3.69
CA ARG A 84 13.74 18.00 -3.38
C ARG A 84 13.17 19.42 -3.55
N ALA A 85 11.92 19.55 -3.97
CA ALA A 85 11.28 20.83 -4.20
C ALA A 85 9.74 20.71 -4.20
N GLY A 86 9.06 21.84 -4.00
CA GLY A 86 7.60 21.95 -4.07
C GLY A 86 6.88 21.48 -2.80
N PRO A 87 5.56 21.25 -2.89
CA PRO A 87 4.71 20.95 -1.73
C PRO A 87 5.12 19.68 -0.95
N PHE A 88 5.77 18.74 -1.62
CA PHE A 88 6.24 17.49 -1.02
C PHE A 88 7.74 17.49 -0.72
N ASP A 89 8.41 18.65 -0.77
CA ASP A 89 9.85 18.72 -0.49
C ASP A 89 10.20 18.11 0.88
N GLY A 90 11.16 17.18 0.85
CA GLY A 90 11.57 16.38 2.00
C GLY A 90 11.00 14.97 2.04
N LEU A 91 9.90 14.68 1.32
CA LEU A 91 9.24 13.37 1.31
C LEU A 91 10.16 12.30 0.70
N GLY A 92 10.47 11.26 1.46
CA GLY A 92 11.04 10.02 0.95
C GLY A 92 9.94 9.06 0.53
N TRP A 93 10.07 8.39 -0.61
CA TRP A 93 9.07 7.42 -1.05
C TRP A 93 9.65 6.29 -1.90
N HIS A 94 8.95 5.15 -1.92
CA HIS A 94 9.27 4.04 -2.82
C HIS A 94 8.09 3.09 -3.00
N TYR A 95 7.86 2.64 -4.23
CA TYR A 95 6.89 1.57 -4.52
C TYR A 95 7.55 0.19 -4.57
N LEU A 96 6.82 -0.80 -4.07
CA LEU A 96 7.10 -2.21 -4.28
C LEU A 96 5.83 -2.95 -4.70
N ARG A 97 5.98 -4.02 -5.45
CA ARG A 97 4.91 -4.97 -5.78
C ARG A 97 4.99 -6.17 -4.84
N THR A 98 3.88 -6.52 -4.20
CA THR A 98 3.78 -7.69 -3.32
C THR A 98 3.78 -8.99 -4.14
N PRO A 99 4.01 -10.17 -3.51
CA PRO A 99 3.92 -11.46 -4.19
C PRO A 99 2.55 -11.73 -4.84
N TRP A 100 1.48 -11.12 -4.32
CA TRP A 100 0.12 -11.24 -4.86
C TRP A 100 -0.26 -10.12 -5.83
N GLY A 101 0.71 -9.28 -6.23
CA GLY A 101 0.59 -8.34 -7.33
C GLY A 101 0.09 -6.94 -6.96
N SER A 102 -0.37 -6.70 -5.73
CA SER A 102 -0.73 -5.36 -5.24
C SER A 102 0.50 -4.46 -5.12
N TYR A 103 0.29 -3.15 -5.16
CA TYR A 103 1.33 -2.16 -4.87
C TYR A 103 1.27 -1.72 -3.41
N VAL A 104 2.45 -1.56 -2.82
CA VAL A 104 2.66 -0.91 -1.54
C VAL A 104 3.59 0.28 -1.76
N GLU A 105 3.22 1.43 -1.19
CA GLU A 105 4.08 2.60 -1.12
C GLU A 105 4.68 2.70 0.28
N LEU A 106 5.98 2.96 0.36
CA LEU A 106 6.65 3.36 1.57
C LEU A 106 6.82 4.86 1.53
N VAL A 107 6.50 5.55 2.61
CA VAL A 107 6.60 7.00 2.72
C VAL A 107 7.35 7.37 3.99
N SER A 108 8.34 8.26 3.90
CA SER A 108 9.04 8.81 5.05
C SER A 108 8.87 10.33 5.07
N ILE A 109 8.37 10.85 6.19
CA ILE A 109 8.11 12.26 6.43
C ILE A 109 9.10 12.72 7.50
N PRO A 110 9.96 13.72 7.23
CA PRO A 110 10.88 14.21 8.24
C PRO A 110 10.14 14.91 9.40
N ASP A 111 10.75 14.95 10.59
CA ASP A 111 10.19 15.60 11.78
C ASP A 111 9.80 17.07 11.53
N GLY A 112 10.59 17.78 10.73
CA GLY A 112 10.31 19.16 10.31
C GLY A 112 9.15 19.32 9.32
N GLY A 113 8.49 18.22 8.94
CA GLY A 113 7.42 18.18 7.95
C GLY A 113 7.89 18.35 6.52
N ILE A 114 6.98 18.12 5.58
CA ILE A 114 7.21 18.33 4.14
C ILE A 114 6.86 19.76 3.71
N GLY A 115 7.15 20.11 2.45
CA GLY A 115 7.01 21.46 1.91
C GLY A 115 5.75 22.22 2.34
N PHE A 116 4.56 21.63 2.14
CA PHE A 116 3.30 22.30 2.48
C PHE A 116 3.06 22.42 4.00
N GLU A 117 3.57 21.48 4.80
CA GLU A 117 3.45 21.55 6.26
C GLU A 117 4.31 22.69 6.83
N ARG A 118 5.46 22.95 6.20
CA ARG A 118 6.35 24.06 6.58
C ARG A 118 5.83 25.43 6.16
N SER A 119 5.07 25.50 5.07
CA SER A 119 4.53 26.76 4.53
C SER A 119 3.07 27.05 4.89
N GLY A 120 2.38 26.13 5.57
CA GLY A 120 0.94 26.24 5.85
C GLY A 120 0.54 25.69 7.23
N SER A 121 -0.76 25.66 7.52
CA SER A 121 -1.32 25.14 8.77
C SER A 121 -1.77 23.67 8.69
N GLN A 122 -1.89 23.12 7.49
CA GLN A 122 -2.28 21.73 7.26
C GLN A 122 -1.16 20.77 7.66
N ARG A 123 -1.52 19.62 8.23
CA ARG A 123 -0.57 18.58 8.67
C ARG A 123 -1.03 17.23 8.19
N LEU A 124 -0.07 16.36 7.83
CA LEU A 124 -0.35 14.95 7.66
C LEU A 124 -0.59 14.31 9.04
N PHE A 125 -1.41 13.27 9.06
CA PHE A 125 -1.58 12.44 10.24
C PHE A 125 -0.22 11.87 10.65
N ARG A 126 0.07 11.88 11.96
CA ARG A 126 1.20 11.20 12.57
C ARG A 126 0.65 10.29 13.68
N PRO A 127 1.01 9.00 13.70
CA PRO A 127 0.59 8.09 14.76
C PRO A 127 1.18 8.45 16.13
#